data_AF-A0A645IZW1-F1
#
_entry.id   AF-A0A645IZW1-F1
#
_cell.length_a   1.000
_cell.length_b   1.000
_cell.length_c   1.000
_cell.angle_alpha   90.00
_cell.angle_beta   90.00
_cell.angle_gamma   90.00
#
_symmetry.space_group_name_H-M   'P 1'
#
loop_
_entity.id
_entity.type
_entity.pdbx_description
1 polymer ?
#
loop_
_entity_poly.entity_id
_entity_poly.type
_entity_poly.pdbx_seq_one_letter_code
_entity_poly.pdbx_strand_id
1 'polypeptide(L)'
;MFNQKYWRTQDYTLKWRPVFFDLDFGFKSASRDMLGKFFNPKGEASPDQSKTYFEIYIGLKKNAAWRDYCVERYVEVVETYFNSERATALLDEMTAVLRPEIQRQIDKWHRPYSMEEWEDSIAELREIVAQRPEYALQNLQDYFRVSQEKMDELIAKYSK
;
A
#
# COMPACT_ATOMS: atom_id res chain seq x y z
N MET A 1 8.22 -6.24 -13.70
CA MET A 1 7.16 -7.17 -13.28
C MET A 1 6.57 -6.59 -12.02
N PHE A 2 5.24 -6.55 -11.88
CA PHE A 2 4.64 -6.21 -10.59
C PHE A 2 4.54 -7.46 -9.74
N ASN A 3 4.77 -7.30 -8.43
CA ASN A 3 4.83 -8.41 -7.49
C ASN A 3 3.43 -8.88 -7.07
N GLN A 4 2.67 -9.34 -8.06
CA GLN A 4 1.30 -9.81 -7.94
C GLN A 4 1.07 -11.04 -8.82
N LYS A 5 0.41 -12.04 -8.23
CA LYS A 5 -0.16 -13.21 -8.91
C LYS A 5 -1.67 -13.24 -8.70
N TYR A 6 -2.34 -14.19 -9.34
CA TYR A 6 -3.76 -14.41 -9.14
C TYR A 6 -4.03 -15.85 -8.74
N TRP A 7 -4.95 -16.03 -7.80
CA TRP A 7 -5.39 -17.33 -7.33
C TRP A 7 -6.92 -17.42 -7.29
N ARG A 8 -7.43 -18.64 -7.46
CA ARG A 8 -8.86 -18.98 -7.38
C ARG A 8 -9.00 -20.42 -6.90
N THR A 9 -10.17 -20.82 -6.41
CA THR A 9 -10.46 -22.24 -6.19
C THR A 9 -10.72 -22.95 -7.52
N GLN A 10 -10.54 -24.27 -7.55
CA GLN A 10 -10.77 -25.08 -8.75
C GLN A 10 -12.24 -25.03 -9.22
N ASP A 11 -13.15 -25.03 -8.25
CA ASP A 11 -14.61 -24.97 -8.42
C ASP A 11 -15.18 -23.55 -8.57
N TYR A 12 -14.32 -22.52 -8.55
CA TYR A 12 -14.69 -21.10 -8.66
C TYR A 12 -15.63 -20.55 -7.58
N THR A 13 -15.82 -21.26 -6.46
CA THR A 13 -16.47 -20.70 -5.26
C THR A 13 -15.75 -19.43 -4.80
N LEU A 14 -14.42 -19.44 -4.81
CA LEU A 14 -13.59 -18.23 -4.77
C LEU A 14 -13.14 -17.87 -6.18
N LYS A 15 -13.73 -16.79 -6.71
CA LYS A 15 -13.29 -16.14 -7.94
C LYS A 15 -11.87 -15.56 -7.77
N TRP A 16 -11.24 -15.23 -8.89
CA TRP A 16 -9.88 -14.67 -8.95
C TRP A 16 -9.63 -13.59 -7.90
N ARG A 17 -8.59 -13.79 -7.08
CA ARG A 17 -8.07 -12.85 -6.10
C ARG A 17 -6.62 -12.51 -6.41
N PRO A 18 -6.21 -11.24 -6.28
CA PRO A 18 -4.80 -10.89 -6.31
C PRO A 18 -4.10 -11.45 -5.08
N VAL A 19 -2.86 -11.92 -5.27
CA VAL A 19 -1.96 -12.34 -4.20
C VAL A 19 -0.67 -11.55 -4.39
N PHE A 20 -0.33 -10.73 -3.41
CA PHE A 20 0.88 -9.91 -3.40
C PHE A 20 2.06 -10.69 -2.84
N PHE A 21 3.25 -10.40 -3.34
CA PHE A 21 4.53 -10.86 -2.81
C PHE A 21 5.55 -9.72 -2.91
N ASP A 22 6.74 -9.87 -2.32
CA ASP A 22 7.88 -8.96 -2.53
C ASP A 22 7.51 -7.47 -2.38
N LEU A 23 7.14 -7.11 -1.13
CA LEU A 23 6.62 -5.78 -0.74
C LEU A 23 7.66 -4.92 0.00
N ASP A 24 8.93 -5.29 -0.07
CA ASP A 24 10.06 -4.59 0.55
C ASP A 24 10.27 -3.16 0.00
N PHE A 25 9.83 -2.90 -1.24
CA PHE A 25 9.77 -1.55 -1.83
C PHE A 25 8.49 -0.77 -1.44
N GLY A 26 7.65 -1.34 -0.58
CA GLY A 26 6.54 -0.65 0.10
C GLY A 26 7.07 0.44 1.04
N PHE A 27 6.25 1.44 1.33
CA PHE A 27 6.61 2.57 2.22
C PHE A 27 7.94 3.28 1.89
N LYS A 28 8.39 3.23 0.63
CA LYS A 28 9.56 4.01 0.18
C LYS A 28 9.33 5.53 0.20
N SER A 29 8.07 5.96 0.17
CA SER A 29 7.66 7.36 0.23
C SER A 29 6.17 7.44 0.57
N ALA A 30 5.79 8.40 1.42
CA ALA A 30 4.40 8.58 1.84
C ALA A 30 3.48 9.02 0.68
N SER A 31 4.00 9.84 -0.24
CA SER A 31 3.24 10.43 -1.34
C SER A 31 3.11 9.53 -2.58
N ARG A 32 3.81 8.39 -2.63
CA ARG A 32 3.86 7.54 -3.82
C ARG A 32 2.46 7.09 -4.25
N ASP A 33 2.08 7.47 -5.48
CA ASP A 33 0.83 7.04 -6.11
C ASP A 33 1.03 5.74 -6.92
N MET A 34 0.12 4.79 -6.71
CA MET A 34 0.05 3.52 -7.43
C MET A 34 -1.25 3.35 -8.22
N LEU A 35 -2.28 4.19 -8.00
CA LEU A 35 -3.58 4.07 -8.66
C LEU A 35 -3.43 4.21 -10.17
N GLY A 36 -2.69 5.24 -10.63
CA GLY A 36 -2.40 5.44 -12.05
C GLY A 36 -1.81 4.21 -12.73
N LYS A 37 -0.99 3.44 -12.02
CA LYS A 37 -0.32 2.24 -12.53
C LYS A 37 -1.27 1.06 -12.68
N PHE A 38 -2.09 0.80 -11.67
CA PHE A 38 -3.06 -0.30 -11.68
C PHE A 38 -4.15 -0.14 -12.74
N PHE A 39 -4.43 1.09 -13.17
CA PHE A 39 -5.48 1.39 -14.14
C PHE A 39 -4.94 1.85 -15.50
N ASN A 40 -3.64 1.68 -15.77
CA ASN A 40 -3.03 2.11 -17.01
C ASN A 40 -3.33 1.13 -18.17
N PRO A 41 -4.12 1.53 -19.20
CA PRO A 41 -4.44 0.66 -20.33
C PRO A 41 -3.23 0.38 -21.25
N LYS A 42 -2.14 1.16 -21.13
CA LYS A 42 -0.92 0.99 -21.93
C LYS A 42 0.07 -0.01 -21.33
N GLY A 43 -0.26 -0.57 -20.16
CA GLY A 43 0.60 -1.43 -19.37
C GLY A 43 1.72 -0.66 -18.67
N GLU A 44 2.22 -1.23 -17.59
CA GLU A 44 3.34 -0.70 -16.82
C GLU A 44 4.64 -1.38 -17.22
N ALA A 45 5.64 -0.58 -17.60
CA ALA A 45 6.92 -1.08 -18.06
C ALA A 45 7.81 -1.55 -16.90
N SER A 46 8.57 -2.60 -17.19
CA SER A 46 9.62 -3.15 -16.34
C SER A 46 11.00 -2.71 -16.87
N PRO A 47 12.08 -2.84 -16.09
CA PRO A 47 13.43 -2.50 -16.55
C PRO A 47 13.87 -3.24 -17.83
N ASP A 48 13.39 -4.47 -18.02
CA ASP A 48 13.62 -5.29 -19.22
C ASP A 48 12.69 -4.95 -20.40
N GLN A 49 11.95 -3.83 -20.32
CA GLN A 49 10.97 -3.34 -21.30
C GLN A 49 9.70 -4.20 -21.43
N SER A 50 9.59 -5.30 -20.68
CA SER A 50 8.34 -6.06 -20.61
C SER A 50 7.24 -5.22 -19.96
N LYS A 51 6.00 -5.41 -20.41
CA LYS A 51 4.84 -4.70 -19.88
C LYS A 51 3.98 -5.63 -19.05
N THR A 52 3.64 -5.18 -17.84
CA THR A 52 2.59 -5.80 -17.03
C THR A 52 1.28 -5.11 -17.30
N TYR A 53 0.25 -5.88 -17.61
CA TYR A 53 -1.10 -5.39 -17.85
C TYR A 53 -2.00 -5.75 -16.67
N PHE A 54 -2.97 -4.88 -16.41
CA PHE A 54 -3.88 -4.94 -15.26
C PHE A 54 -5.34 -5.02 -15.71
N GLU A 55 -5.62 -5.91 -16.66
CA GLU A 55 -6.88 -5.95 -17.42
C GLU A 55 -8.11 -6.07 -16.54
N ILE A 56 -8.01 -6.81 -15.43
CA ILE A 56 -9.09 -6.93 -14.45
C ILE A 56 -9.44 -5.55 -13.88
N TYR A 57 -8.45 -4.79 -13.40
CA TYR A 57 -8.67 -3.46 -12.82
C TYR A 57 -9.10 -2.43 -13.86
N ILE A 58 -8.50 -2.47 -15.05
CA ILE A 58 -8.87 -1.62 -16.19
C ILE A 58 -10.32 -1.87 -16.59
N GLY A 59 -10.75 -3.13 -16.62
CA GLY A 59 -12.13 -3.53 -16.93
C GLY A 59 -13.11 -3.08 -15.85
N LEU A 60 -12.79 -3.35 -14.58
CA LEU A 60 -13.62 -2.96 -13.44
C LEU A 60 -13.83 -1.45 -13.37
N LYS A 61 -12.79 -0.64 -13.64
CA LYS A 61 -12.87 0.83 -13.67
C LYS A 61 -13.89 1.36 -14.67
N LYS A 62 -14.27 0.62 -15.71
CA LYS A 62 -15.31 1.04 -16.66
C LYS A 62 -16.70 1.07 -16.02
N ASN A 63 -16.95 0.27 -14.99
CA ASN A 63 -18.22 0.21 -14.29
C ASN A 63 -18.33 1.33 -13.24
N ALA A 64 -19.35 2.18 -13.34
CA ALA A 64 -19.56 3.31 -12.44
C ALA A 64 -19.78 2.88 -10.98
N ALA A 65 -20.71 1.95 -10.75
CA ALA A 65 -20.98 1.44 -9.41
C ALA A 65 -19.74 0.79 -8.77
N TRP A 66 -18.87 0.16 -9.58
CA TRP A 66 -17.62 -0.38 -9.06
C TRP A 66 -16.64 0.73 -8.66
N ARG A 67 -16.55 1.84 -9.41
CA ARG A 67 -15.69 2.97 -9.02
C ARG A 67 -16.15 3.56 -7.69
N ASP A 68 -17.45 3.78 -7.54
CA ASP A 68 -18.02 4.32 -6.30
C ASP A 68 -17.72 3.39 -5.12
N TYR A 69 -17.94 2.08 -5.30
CA TYR A 69 -17.58 1.06 -4.32
C TYR A 69 -16.07 1.04 -4.01
N CYS A 70 -15.22 1.17 -5.03
CA CYS A 70 -13.77 1.16 -4.86
C CYS A 70 -13.30 2.37 -4.05
N VAL A 71 -13.87 3.56 -4.29
CA VAL A 71 -13.57 4.78 -3.54
C VAL A 71 -13.96 4.59 -2.08
N GLU A 72 -15.21 4.21 -1.80
CA GLU A 72 -15.68 4.00 -0.44
C GLU A 72 -14.86 2.93 0.30
N ARG A 73 -14.62 1.78 -0.35
CA ARG A 73 -13.84 0.70 0.26
C ARG A 73 -12.39 1.11 0.51
N TYR A 74 -11.80 1.95 -0.34
CA TYR A 74 -10.44 2.44 -0.13
C TYR A 74 -10.39 3.37 1.09
N VAL A 75 -11.33 4.32 1.21
CA VAL A 75 -11.42 5.20 2.39
C VAL A 75 -11.63 4.38 3.66
N GLU A 76 -12.59 3.43 3.66
CA GLU A 76 -12.81 2.53 4.79
C GLU A 76 -11.52 1.81 5.20
N VAL A 77 -10.78 1.26 4.23
CA VAL A 77 -9.56 0.50 4.51
C VAL A 77 -8.46 1.37 5.11
N VAL A 78 -8.28 2.58 4.58
CA VAL A 78 -7.31 3.56 5.11
C VAL A 78 -7.69 3.95 6.53
N GLU A 79 -8.92 4.42 6.76
CA GLU A 79 -9.38 4.89 8.06
C GLU A 79 -9.43 3.77 9.12
N THR A 80 -9.82 2.55 8.73
CA THR A 80 -10.03 1.45 9.70
C THR A 80 -8.76 0.67 10.01
N TYR A 81 -7.93 0.37 9.00
CA TYR A 81 -6.83 -0.59 9.15
C TYR A 81 -5.44 0.01 8.96
N PHE A 82 -5.33 1.07 8.15
CA PHE A 82 -4.05 1.69 7.82
C PHE A 82 -3.94 3.12 8.34
N ASN A 83 -4.76 3.52 9.32
CA ASN A 83 -4.64 4.85 9.91
C ASN A 83 -3.30 5.00 10.63
N SER A 84 -2.88 6.25 10.82
CA SER A 84 -1.55 6.60 11.31
C SER A 84 -1.25 5.98 12.68
N GLU A 85 -2.20 6.05 13.61
CA GLU A 85 -2.06 5.49 14.96
C GLU A 85 -1.82 3.98 14.92
N ARG A 86 -2.70 3.23 14.25
CA ARG A 86 -2.60 1.77 14.17
C ARG A 86 -1.34 1.33 13.42
N ALA A 87 -1.03 1.99 12.31
CA ALA A 87 0.10 1.61 11.47
C ALA A 87 1.44 1.88 12.16
N THR A 88 1.58 3.01 12.86
CA THR A 88 2.79 3.33 13.64
C THR A 88 2.92 2.44 14.87
N ALA A 89 1.82 2.11 15.56
CA ALA A 89 1.84 1.15 16.67
C ALA A 89 2.30 -0.24 16.21
N LEU A 90 1.84 -0.71 15.05
CA LEU A 90 2.29 -1.99 14.49
C LEU A 90 3.78 -1.96 14.13
N LEU A 91 4.29 -0.84 13.60
CA LEU A 91 5.72 -0.66 13.34
C LEU A 91 6.53 -0.74 14.65
N ASP A 92 6.04 -0.12 15.73
CA ASP A 92 6.70 -0.18 17.04
C ASP A 92 6.77 -1.61 17.59
N GLU A 93 5.66 -2.34 17.52
CA GLU A 93 5.62 -3.75 17.93
C GLU A 93 6.61 -4.61 17.14
N MET A 94 6.62 -4.47 15.81
CA MET A 94 7.54 -5.21 14.94
C MET A 94 9.01 -4.84 15.21
N THR A 95 9.29 -3.55 15.40
CA THR A 95 10.63 -3.06 15.71
C THR A 95 11.13 -3.57 17.05
N ALA A 96 10.28 -3.59 18.08
CA ALA A 96 10.62 -4.09 19.40
C ALA A 96 11.00 -5.58 19.38
N VAL A 97 10.29 -6.39 18.58
CA VAL A 97 10.59 -7.81 18.39
C VAL A 97 11.95 -8.01 17.71
N LEU A 98 12.27 -7.19 16.71
CA LEU A 98 13.50 -7.34 15.92
C LEU A 98 14.75 -6.77 16.61
N ARG A 99 14.59 -5.69 17.40
CA ARG A 99 15.68 -4.95 18.04
C ARG A 99 16.79 -5.81 18.67
N PRO A 100 16.51 -6.82 19.52
CA PRO A 100 17.56 -7.63 20.15
C PRO A 100 18.37 -8.46 19.14
N GLU A 101 17.82 -8.76 17.96
CA GLU A 101 18.47 -9.56 16.93
C GLU A 101 19.37 -8.73 16.00
N ILE A 102 19.21 -7.40 15.98
CA ILE A 102 19.91 -6.52 15.05
C ILE A 102 21.41 -6.52 15.29
N GLN A 103 21.88 -6.51 16.55
CA GLN A 103 23.33 -6.57 16.81
C GLN A 103 23.95 -7.83 16.22
N ARG A 104 23.30 -9.00 16.38
CA ARG A 104 23.77 -10.26 15.77
C ARG A 104 23.78 -10.20 14.24
N GLN A 105 22.79 -9.53 13.65
CA GLN A 105 22.72 -9.31 12.20
C GLN A 105 23.89 -8.44 11.72
N ILE A 106 24.23 -7.36 12.43
CA ILE A 106 25.38 -6.49 12.16
C ILE A 106 26.69 -7.28 12.28
N ASP A 107 26.88 -8.04 13.34
CA ASP A 107 28.13 -8.79 13.57
C ASP A 107 28.37 -9.84 12.48
N LYS A 108 27.29 -10.49 12.00
CA LYS A 108 27.36 -11.57 11.02
C LYS A 108 27.43 -11.09 9.57
N TRP A 109 26.64 -10.08 9.22
CA TRP A 109 26.44 -9.65 7.83
C TRP A 109 26.96 -8.25 7.55
N HIS A 110 27.38 -7.53 8.58
CA HIS A 110 27.86 -6.14 8.51
C HIS A 110 26.82 -5.18 7.91
N ARG A 111 25.53 -5.51 8.05
CA ARG A 111 24.37 -4.71 7.62
C ARG A 111 23.23 -4.85 8.64
N PRO A 112 22.59 -3.75 9.09
CA PRO A 112 23.02 -2.36 8.89
C PRO A 112 24.45 -2.11 9.40
N TYR A 113 25.10 -1.02 9.02
CA TYR A 113 26.47 -0.72 9.42
C TYR A 113 26.59 -0.45 10.93
N SER A 114 25.51 0.00 11.57
CA SER A 114 25.43 0.19 13.01
C SER A 114 23.99 0.06 13.53
N MET A 115 23.85 -0.03 14.86
CA MET A 115 22.55 0.08 15.52
C MET A 115 21.93 1.47 15.30
N GLU A 116 22.74 2.53 15.25
CA GLU A 116 22.30 3.91 14.99
C GLU A 116 21.68 4.05 13.60
N GLU A 117 22.34 3.53 12.54
CA GLU A 117 21.77 3.56 11.18
C GLU A 117 20.43 2.82 11.10
N TRP A 118 20.32 1.70 11.83
CA TRP A 118 19.06 0.97 11.91
C TRP A 118 17.96 1.81 12.57
N GLU A 119 18.26 2.46 13.70
CA GLU A 119 17.33 3.31 14.42
C GLU A 119 16.89 4.51 13.59
N ASP A 120 17.82 5.16 12.89
CA ASP A 120 17.52 6.25 11.95
C ASP A 120 16.61 5.78 10.82
N SER A 121 16.86 4.58 10.26
CA SER A 121 16.02 3.99 9.22
C SER A 121 14.60 3.70 9.72
N ILE A 122 14.45 3.26 10.97
CA ILE A 122 13.14 3.04 11.59
C ILE A 122 12.42 4.38 11.84
N ALA A 123 13.14 5.42 12.26
CA ALA A 123 12.57 6.75 12.45
C ALA A 123 12.06 7.34 11.12
N GLU A 124 12.82 7.21 10.02
CA GLU A 124 12.39 7.61 8.68
C GLU A 124 11.14 6.82 8.25
N LEU A 125 11.17 5.49 8.41
CA LEU A 125 10.03 4.64 8.07
C LEU A 125 8.78 5.01 8.89
N ARG A 126 8.94 5.35 10.17
CA ARG A 126 7.84 5.80 11.03
C ARG A 126 7.18 7.06 10.48
N GLU A 127 7.96 8.04 10.04
CA GLU A 127 7.41 9.27 9.44
C GLU A 127 6.63 8.95 8.16
N ILE A 128 7.18 8.10 7.30
CA ILE A 128 6.50 7.67 6.07
C ILE A 128 5.19 6.96 6.39
N VAL A 129 5.20 6.03 7.34
CA VAL A 129 4.00 5.29 7.78
C VAL A 129 2.95 6.23 8.36
N ALA A 130 3.37 7.22 9.15
CA ALA A 130 2.48 8.18 9.80
C ALA A 130 1.77 9.09 8.80
N GLN A 131 2.49 9.55 7.76
CA GLN A 131 1.95 10.45 6.73
C GLN A 131 1.20 9.72 5.60
N ARG A 132 1.50 8.43 5.38
CA ARG A 132 0.94 7.65 4.25
C ARG A 132 -0.59 7.71 4.13
N PRO A 133 -1.40 7.67 5.20
CA PRO A 133 -2.86 7.64 5.10
C PRO A 133 -3.42 8.88 4.41
N GLU A 134 -2.93 10.07 4.80
CA GLU A 134 -3.35 11.35 4.21
C GLU A 134 -3.04 11.37 2.70
N TYR A 135 -1.80 11.07 2.32
CA TYR A 135 -1.42 11.00 0.90
C TYR A 135 -2.16 9.90 0.14
N ALA A 136 -2.50 8.78 0.79
CA ALA A 136 -3.28 7.71 0.17
C ALA A 136 -4.68 8.18 -0.21
N LEU A 137 -5.33 8.95 0.68
CA LEU A 137 -6.65 9.54 0.44
C LEU A 137 -6.58 10.66 -0.60
N GLN A 138 -5.56 11.52 -0.55
CA GLN A 138 -5.35 12.56 -1.56
C GLN A 138 -5.16 11.95 -2.96
N ASN A 139 -4.30 10.94 -3.09
CA ASN A 139 -4.10 10.24 -4.36
C ASN A 139 -5.40 9.62 -4.89
N LEU A 140 -6.23 9.05 -4.00
CA LEU A 140 -7.54 8.51 -4.36
C LEU A 140 -8.49 9.60 -4.88
N GLN A 141 -8.59 10.69 -4.14
CA GLN A 141 -9.44 11.83 -4.46
C GLN A 141 -9.05 12.41 -5.82
N ASP A 142 -7.76 12.66 -6.04
CA ASP A 142 -7.23 13.21 -7.27
C ASP A 142 -7.45 12.27 -8.46
N TYR A 143 -7.21 10.97 -8.27
CA TYR A 143 -7.31 9.99 -9.34
C TYR A 143 -8.75 9.75 -9.79
N PHE A 144 -9.68 9.59 -8.85
CA PHE A 144 -11.10 9.34 -9.15
C PHE A 144 -11.92 10.62 -9.29
N ARG A 145 -11.34 11.80 -9.06
CA ARG A 145 -12.01 13.11 -9.08
C ARG A 145 -13.18 13.16 -8.11
N VAL A 146 -12.96 12.65 -6.89
CA VAL A 146 -13.96 12.65 -5.82
C VAL A 146 -14.08 14.07 -5.27
N SER A 147 -15.30 14.58 -5.06
CA SER A 147 -15.45 15.91 -4.47
C SER A 147 -14.99 15.94 -3.02
N GLN A 148 -14.60 17.12 -2.53
CA GLN A 148 -14.21 17.28 -1.13
C GLN A 148 -15.36 16.88 -0.20
N GLU A 149 -16.60 17.28 -0.50
CA GLU A 149 -17.74 16.93 0.36
C GLU A 149 -17.92 15.41 0.48
N LYS A 150 -17.70 14.67 -0.62
CA LYS A 150 -17.83 13.21 -0.58
C LYS A 150 -16.67 12.55 0.18
N MET A 151 -15.46 13.08 0.08
CA MET A 151 -14.33 12.59 0.88
C MET A 151 -14.59 12.80 2.37
N ASP A 152 -15.05 13.99 2.76
CA ASP A 152 -15.34 14.33 4.16
C ASP A 152 -16.44 13.41 4.73
N GLU A 153 -17.51 13.16 3.97
CA GLU A 153 -18.57 12.22 4.34
C GLU A 153 -18.03 10.80 4.59
N LEU A 154 -17.17 10.29 3.70
CA LEU A 154 -16.60 8.95 3.81
C LEU A 154 -15.59 8.83 4.95
N ILE A 155 -14.74 9.84 5.14
CA ILE A 155 -13.78 9.89 6.25
C ILE A 155 -14.55 9.90 7.56
N ALA A 156 -15.50 10.82 7.74
CA ALA A 156 -16.32 10.89 8.96
C ALA A 156 -17.09 9.59 9.25
N LYS A 157 -17.47 8.83 8.21
CA LYS A 157 -18.13 7.53 8.35
C LYS A 157 -17.22 6.45 8.93
N TYR A 158 -15.91 6.51 8.67
CA TYR A 158 -14.97 5.42 8.98
C TYR A 158 -13.86 5.77 9.97
N SER A 159 -13.61 7.06 10.24
CA SER A 159 -12.75 7.51 11.33
C SER A 159 -13.40 7.09 12.65
N LYS A 160 -12.74 6.18 13.37
CA LYS A 160 -13.16 5.68 14.68
C LYS A 160 -12.32 6.28 15.77
#